data_AF-A0A067EVA2-F1
#
_entry.id   AF-A0A067EVA2-F1
#
_cell.length_a   1.000
_cell.length_b   1.000
_cell.length_c   1.000
_cell.angle_alpha   90.00
_cell.angle_beta   90.00
_cell.angle_gamma   90.00
#
_symmetry.space_group_name_H-M   'P 1'
#
loop_
_entity.id
_entity.type
_entity.pdbx_description
1 polymer ?
#
loop_
_entity_poly.entity_id
_entity_poly.type
_entity_poly.pdbx_seq_one_letter_code
_entity_poly.pdbx_strand_id
1 'polypeptide(L)'
;KFVLESRNTRNVERQEKGQLSDIFNLSQNFRTHVGVLNLAQSVIELLYRFFPHSVDILKPETSLIYGEPPVLLESGNDENAIIKIFGNSGDAGGNMVGFGAEQVILVRDDCVRKEISNYVGKQALVLTIVESKGLEFQDVLLYDFFGSSPLKNQWRVVYEYMKEQALLDSTLPASFPSFNEAKHNVLCPELKQLYVAITRTRQRLWIWENMEEFSKPMFDYWKKRLLVQVRQLDDSLAQAMQVASSPEEWKSRGIK
;
A
#
# COMPACT_ATOMS: atom_id res chain seq x y z
N LYS A 1 40.46 8.21 19.14
CA LYS A 1 41.12 8.06 20.47
C LYS A 1 40.62 9.19 21.35
N PHE A 2 39.46 9.00 21.99
CA PHE A 2 38.86 10.00 22.87
C PHE A 2 39.35 9.73 24.30
N VAL A 3 40.08 10.70 24.85
CA VAL A 3 40.63 10.66 26.21
C VAL A 3 39.60 11.32 27.13
N LEU A 4 39.15 10.58 28.13
CA LEU A 4 38.32 11.09 29.22
C LEU A 4 39.25 11.47 30.36
N GLU A 5 39.48 12.77 30.57
CA GLU A 5 40.20 13.25 31.76
C GLU A 5 39.24 13.27 32.95
N SER A 6 39.60 12.53 33.99
CA SER A 6 38.88 12.51 35.26
C SER A 6 39.37 13.64 36.17
N ARG A 7 38.43 14.34 36.79
CA ARG A 7 38.67 15.12 38.01
C ARG A 7 37.57 14.80 39.03
N ASN A 8 37.98 14.07 40.06
CA ASN A 8 37.36 13.97 41.39
C ASN A 8 37.11 15.40 41.94
N THR A 9 36.18 15.75 42.82
CA THR A 9 35.32 15.06 43.80
C THR A 9 34.35 16.14 44.33
N ARG A 10 33.08 15.80 44.61
CA ARG A 10 32.32 16.21 45.81
C ARG A 10 30.89 15.70 45.71
N ASN A 11 30.47 14.95 46.73
CA ASN A 11 29.13 14.43 46.91
C ASN A 11 28.10 15.56 46.81
N VAL A 12 27.31 15.55 45.74
CA VAL A 12 26.06 16.28 45.60
C VAL A 12 25.01 15.25 45.23
N GLU A 13 23.90 15.31 45.94
CA GLU A 13 22.74 14.42 45.88
C GLU A 13 22.46 13.92 44.45
N ARG A 14 22.46 12.59 44.28
CA ARG A 14 22.06 11.93 43.03
C ARG A 14 20.56 12.17 42.78
N GLN A 15 20.23 13.29 42.17
CA GLN A 15 19.09 13.42 41.26
C GLN A 15 19.62 13.56 39.83
N GLU A 16 20.33 12.54 39.34
CA GLU A 16 20.55 12.41 37.90
C GLU A 16 19.24 11.99 37.25
N LYS A 17 18.35 12.97 37.01
CA LYS A 17 17.37 12.84 35.93
C LYS A 17 18.20 12.68 34.66
N GLY A 18 18.29 11.45 34.15
CA GLY A 18 18.98 11.16 32.90
C GLY A 18 18.51 12.15 31.84
N GLN A 19 19.44 12.92 31.29
CA GLN A 19 19.15 13.84 30.19
C GLN A 19 18.82 12.97 28.98
N LEU A 20 17.53 12.84 28.66
CA LEU A 20 17.11 12.20 27.41
C LEU A 20 17.53 13.13 26.27
N SER A 21 18.37 12.63 25.37
CA SER A 21 18.71 13.36 24.14
C SER A 21 17.46 13.56 23.29
N ASP A 22 17.34 14.71 22.66
CA ASP A 22 16.24 15.00 21.75
C ASP A 22 16.19 13.98 20.61
N ILE A 23 15.01 13.41 20.36
CA ILE A 23 14.79 12.46 19.27
C ILE A 23 14.74 13.24 17.95
N PHE A 24 15.72 13.03 17.08
CA PHE A 24 15.74 13.60 15.74
C PHE A 24 15.14 12.62 14.73
N ASN A 25 14.02 13.01 14.11
CA ASN A 25 13.35 12.21 13.09
C ASN A 25 13.92 12.50 11.68
N LEU A 26 14.26 11.44 10.95
CA LEU A 26 14.64 11.50 9.53
C LEU A 26 13.41 11.23 8.67
N SER A 27 13.04 12.19 7.82
CA SER A 27 11.85 12.13 6.97
C SER A 27 12.14 11.94 5.48
N GLN A 28 13.41 11.74 5.08
CA GLN A 28 13.76 11.56 3.67
C GLN A 28 13.74 10.08 3.28
N ASN A 29 12.89 9.73 2.32
CA ASN A 29 12.75 8.39 1.77
C ASN A 29 13.53 8.26 0.45
N PHE A 30 14.33 7.21 0.36
CA PHE A 30 15.16 6.89 -0.82
C PHE A 30 14.71 5.62 -1.55
N ARG A 31 13.63 4.97 -1.09
CA ARG A 31 13.20 3.66 -1.60
C ARG A 31 12.18 3.79 -2.73
N THR A 32 11.30 4.78 -2.62
CA THR A 32 10.20 5.00 -3.56
C THR A 32 10.01 6.48 -3.89
N HIS A 33 9.18 6.73 -4.89
CA HIS A 33 8.92 8.07 -5.41
C HIS A 33 7.76 8.78 -4.69
N VAL A 34 7.67 10.09 -4.90
CA VAL A 34 6.72 10.98 -4.23
C VAL A 34 5.25 10.57 -4.39
N GLY A 35 4.86 9.95 -5.51
CA GLY A 35 3.47 9.54 -5.76
C GLY A 35 3.01 8.43 -4.82
N VAL A 36 3.81 7.36 -4.69
CA VAL A 36 3.54 6.27 -3.73
C VAL A 36 3.59 6.78 -2.28
N LEU A 37 4.53 7.67 -1.96
CA LEU A 37 4.61 8.25 -0.61
C LEU A 37 3.41 9.12 -0.26
N ASN A 38 2.94 9.96 -1.18
CA ASN A 38 1.75 10.78 -0.95
C ASN A 38 0.51 9.90 -0.74
N LEU A 39 0.39 8.80 -1.49
CA LEU A 39 -0.68 7.83 -1.25
C LEU A 39 -0.55 7.16 0.12
N ALA A 40 0.65 6.72 0.51
CA ALA A 40 0.89 6.12 1.83
C ALA A 40 0.61 7.12 2.97
N GLN A 41 1.03 8.37 2.81
CA GLN A 41 0.78 9.46 3.75
C GLN A 41 -0.72 9.70 3.93
N SER A 42 -1.53 9.57 2.87
CA SER A 42 -2.99 9.70 2.97
C SER A 42 -3.63 8.67 3.90
N VAL A 43 -3.03 7.48 4.01
CA VAL A 43 -3.46 6.41 4.93
C VAL A 43 -3.00 6.72 6.35
N ILE A 44 -1.78 7.25 6.52
CA ILE A 44 -1.27 7.70 7.82
C ILE A 44 -2.14 8.83 8.40
N GLU A 45 -2.60 9.77 7.58
CA GLU A 45 -3.50 10.84 8.02
C GLU A 45 -4.83 10.30 8.57
N LEU A 46 -5.39 9.24 7.96
CA LEU A 46 -6.56 8.55 8.50
C LEU A 46 -6.26 7.87 9.84
N LEU A 47 -5.07 7.25 9.98
CA LEU A 47 -4.62 6.67 11.26
C LEU A 47 -4.46 7.73 12.34
N TYR A 48 -3.86 8.88 12.03
CA TYR A 48 -3.73 10.00 12.97
C TYR A 48 -5.08 10.54 13.41
N ARG A 49 -6.05 10.60 12.48
CA ARG A 49 -7.39 11.10 12.80
C ARG A 49 -8.21 10.11 13.64
N PHE A 50 -8.28 8.85 13.22
CA PHE A 50 -9.18 7.86 13.82
C PHE A 50 -8.56 7.10 14.98
N PHE A 51 -7.23 6.94 15.00
CA PHE A 51 -6.51 6.14 16.00
C PHE A 51 -5.20 6.83 16.45
N PRO A 52 -5.27 8.05 17.00
CA PRO A 52 -4.09 8.87 17.35
C PRO A 52 -3.16 8.22 18.37
N HIS A 53 -3.66 7.29 19.19
CA HIS A 53 -2.87 6.57 20.20
C HIS A 53 -2.27 5.26 19.69
N SER A 54 -2.52 4.89 18.42
CA SER A 54 -2.11 3.61 17.86
C SER A 54 -0.84 3.66 17.01
N VAL A 55 -0.34 4.86 16.73
CA VAL A 55 0.84 5.17 15.91
C VAL A 55 1.52 6.44 16.43
N ASP A 56 2.83 6.54 16.24
CA ASP A 56 3.56 7.77 16.55
C ASP A 56 3.26 8.85 15.50
N ILE A 57 3.00 10.07 15.97
CA ILE A 57 2.79 11.22 15.09
C ILE A 57 4.15 11.78 14.69
N LEU A 58 4.49 11.57 13.42
CA LEU A 58 5.76 11.96 12.82
C LEU A 58 5.52 12.97 11.71
N LYS A 59 6.59 13.67 11.30
CA LYS A 59 6.53 14.55 10.14
C LYS A 59 6.34 13.67 8.88
N PRO A 60 5.53 14.13 7.90
CA PRO A 60 5.38 13.43 6.63
C PRO A 60 6.73 13.15 5.96
N GLU A 61 6.84 11.96 5.36
CA GLU A 61 8.01 11.60 4.58
C GLU A 61 8.07 12.38 3.26
N THR A 62 9.28 12.61 2.77
CA THR A 62 9.57 13.32 1.51
C THR A 62 10.51 12.47 0.65
N SER A 63 10.40 12.55 -0.67
CA SER A 63 11.32 11.88 -1.59
C SER A 63 11.75 12.84 -2.69
N LEU A 64 12.99 12.66 -3.14
CA LEU A 64 13.55 13.34 -4.30
C LEU A 64 13.32 12.57 -5.60
N ILE A 65 12.76 11.36 -5.50
CA ILE A 65 12.46 10.50 -6.65
C ILE A 65 11.08 10.87 -7.16
N TYR A 66 10.98 11.16 -8.45
CA TYR A 66 9.74 11.41 -9.16
C TYR A 66 9.32 10.15 -9.93
N GLY A 67 8.01 9.92 -10.02
CA GLY A 67 7.44 8.76 -10.71
C GLY A 67 5.95 8.98 -10.93
N GLU A 68 5.34 8.14 -11.77
CA GLU A 68 3.92 8.25 -12.10
C GLU A 68 3.05 7.97 -10.86
N PRO A 69 1.93 8.70 -10.68
CA PRO A 69 0.97 8.40 -9.61
C PRO A 69 0.47 6.95 -9.67
N PRO A 70 0.18 6.32 -8.52
CA PRO A 70 -0.49 5.03 -8.47
C PRO A 70 -1.76 4.99 -9.32
N VAL A 71 -2.06 3.83 -9.90
CA VAL A 71 -3.15 3.66 -10.87
C VAL A 71 -4.26 2.80 -10.26
N LEU A 72 -5.47 3.34 -10.23
CA LEU A 72 -6.70 2.57 -10.03
C LEU A 72 -7.10 1.97 -11.38
N LEU A 73 -7.16 0.65 -11.43
CA LEU A 73 -7.54 -0.08 -12.62
C LEU A 73 -9.06 -0.32 -12.61
N GLU A 74 -9.73 0.09 -13.68
CA GLU A 74 -11.17 -0.15 -13.89
C GLU A 74 -11.36 -1.26 -14.94
N SER A 75 -12.41 -2.06 -14.77
CA SER A 75 -12.77 -3.08 -15.76
C SER A 75 -13.35 -2.43 -17.01
N GLY A 76 -12.83 -2.79 -18.19
CA GLY A 76 -13.42 -2.35 -19.46
C GLY A 76 -14.64 -3.17 -19.89
N ASN A 77 -14.66 -4.48 -19.56
CA ASN A 77 -15.60 -5.46 -20.12
C ASN A 77 -16.15 -6.44 -19.06
N ASP A 78 -16.24 -6.04 -17.78
CA ASP A 78 -16.56 -6.92 -16.64
C ASP A 78 -15.61 -8.12 -16.45
N GLU A 79 -14.48 -8.13 -17.16
CA GLU A 79 -13.44 -9.13 -17.01
C GLU A 79 -12.59 -8.86 -15.77
N ASN A 80 -12.21 -9.92 -15.09
CA ASN A 80 -11.31 -9.86 -13.94
C ASN A 80 -9.87 -9.53 -14.38
N ALA A 81 -9.17 -8.67 -13.65
CA ALA A 81 -7.79 -8.31 -13.99
C ALA A 81 -6.84 -9.50 -14.09
N ILE A 82 -6.98 -10.52 -13.24
CA ILE A 82 -6.14 -11.72 -13.31
C ILE A 82 -6.36 -12.45 -14.62
N ILE A 83 -7.61 -12.59 -15.06
CA ILE A 83 -7.94 -13.24 -16.33
C ILE A 83 -7.41 -12.40 -17.50
N LYS A 84 -7.54 -11.08 -17.44
CA LYS A 84 -7.08 -10.22 -18.52
C LYS A 84 -5.56 -10.16 -18.65
N ILE A 85 -4.85 -10.12 -17.52
CA ILE A 85 -3.38 -10.06 -17.50
C ILE A 85 -2.75 -11.42 -17.77
N PHE A 86 -3.33 -12.52 -17.29
CA PHE A 86 -2.69 -13.86 -17.32
C PHE A 86 -3.45 -14.92 -18.14
N GLY A 87 -4.68 -14.67 -18.58
CA GLY A 87 -5.56 -15.65 -19.22
C GLY A 87 -5.21 -15.98 -20.67
N ASN A 88 -4.50 -15.10 -21.38
CA ASN A 88 -4.08 -15.34 -22.77
C ASN A 88 -2.88 -16.29 -22.92
N SER A 89 -2.48 -16.96 -21.84
CA SER A 89 -1.33 -17.88 -21.79
C SER A 89 -1.63 -19.30 -22.31
N GLY A 90 -2.85 -19.55 -22.80
CA GLY A 90 -3.42 -20.88 -22.96
C GLY A 90 -3.13 -21.68 -24.24
N ASP A 91 -2.55 -21.12 -25.33
CA ASP A 91 -2.56 -21.88 -26.61
C ASP A 91 -1.37 -21.68 -27.56
N ALA A 92 -0.22 -21.24 -27.07
CA ALA A 92 1.01 -21.25 -27.88
C ALA A 92 2.20 -21.68 -27.02
N GLY A 93 2.87 -22.77 -27.42
CA GLY A 93 4.06 -23.32 -26.77
C GLY A 93 5.32 -22.45 -26.89
N GLY A 94 5.21 -21.15 -26.64
CA GLY A 94 6.31 -20.18 -26.60
C GLY A 94 6.19 -19.28 -25.37
N ASN A 95 7.20 -19.32 -24.50
CA ASN A 95 7.45 -18.44 -23.34
C ASN A 95 6.22 -17.75 -22.71
N MET A 96 5.71 -18.31 -21.61
CA MET A 96 4.81 -17.61 -20.68
C MET A 96 5.45 -16.28 -20.26
N VAL A 97 4.96 -15.16 -20.81
CA VAL A 97 5.33 -13.82 -20.34
C VAL A 97 4.30 -13.41 -19.30
N GLY A 98 4.75 -13.29 -18.06
CA GLY A 98 3.95 -12.85 -16.93
C GLY A 98 4.65 -11.72 -16.19
N PHE A 99 4.39 -11.62 -14.90
CA PHE A 99 5.10 -10.69 -14.02
C PHE A 99 6.52 -11.19 -13.74
N GLY A 100 7.50 -10.29 -13.87
CA GLY A 100 8.91 -10.56 -13.64
C GLY A 100 9.28 -10.73 -12.17
N ALA A 101 10.58 -10.95 -11.91
CA ALA A 101 11.12 -11.25 -10.59
C ALA A 101 10.98 -10.10 -9.57
N GLU A 102 10.82 -8.87 -10.07
CA GLU A 102 10.63 -7.65 -9.28
C GLU A 102 9.17 -7.17 -9.27
N GLN A 103 8.24 -7.98 -9.78
CA GLN A 103 6.81 -7.70 -9.83
C GLN A 103 6.04 -8.68 -8.95
N VAL A 104 5.07 -8.18 -8.18
CA VAL A 104 4.30 -8.99 -7.25
C VAL A 104 2.83 -8.65 -7.27
N ILE A 105 2.00 -9.67 -7.03
CA ILE A 105 0.58 -9.50 -6.70
C ILE A 105 0.45 -9.61 -5.18
N LEU A 106 -0.01 -8.53 -4.54
CA LEU A 106 -0.29 -8.52 -3.11
C LEU A 106 -1.78 -8.68 -2.87
N VAL A 107 -2.11 -9.62 -1.99
CA VAL A 107 -3.48 -9.89 -1.54
C VAL A 107 -3.58 -9.75 -0.03
N ARG A 108 -4.78 -9.45 0.46
CA ARG A 108 -5.03 -9.24 1.89
C ARG A 108 -4.85 -10.50 2.73
N ASP A 109 -5.41 -11.63 2.27
CA ASP A 109 -5.34 -12.90 3.00
C ASP A 109 -5.15 -14.14 2.11
N ASP A 110 -4.97 -15.28 2.79
CA ASP A 110 -4.68 -16.57 2.18
C ASP A 110 -5.84 -17.16 1.36
N CYS A 111 -7.08 -16.75 1.63
CA CYS A 111 -8.22 -17.23 0.87
C CYS A 111 -8.14 -16.71 -0.55
N VAL A 112 -7.98 -15.39 -0.71
CA VAL A 112 -7.80 -14.75 -2.02
C VAL A 112 -6.53 -15.25 -2.71
N ARG A 113 -5.43 -15.40 -1.96
CA ARG A 113 -4.18 -15.94 -2.51
C ARG A 113 -4.40 -17.27 -3.21
N LYS A 114 -5.02 -18.24 -2.51
CA LYS A 114 -5.25 -19.58 -3.05
C LYS A 114 -6.19 -19.57 -4.25
N GLU A 115 -7.19 -18.70 -4.24
CA GLU A 115 -8.11 -18.53 -5.36
C GLU A 115 -7.37 -18.08 -6.62
N ILE A 116 -6.60 -16.99 -6.53
CA ILE A 116 -5.93 -16.42 -7.71
C ILE A 116 -4.68 -17.20 -8.13
N SER A 117 -3.99 -17.89 -7.19
CA SER A 117 -2.82 -18.70 -7.52
C SER A 117 -3.13 -19.79 -8.55
N ASN A 118 -4.35 -20.32 -8.58
CA ASN A 118 -4.76 -21.31 -9.59
C ASN A 118 -4.86 -20.71 -11.00
N TYR A 119 -5.30 -19.45 -11.12
CA TYR A 119 -5.42 -18.75 -12.39
C TYR A 119 -4.07 -18.21 -12.89
N VAL A 120 -3.29 -17.63 -11.99
CA VAL A 120 -1.96 -17.06 -12.29
C VAL A 120 -0.93 -18.17 -12.60
N GLY A 121 -1.01 -19.30 -11.88
CA GLY A 121 -0.03 -20.38 -12.00
C GLY A 121 1.39 -19.92 -11.68
N LYS A 122 2.34 -20.16 -12.59
CA LYS A 122 3.76 -19.76 -12.46
C LYS A 122 4.09 -18.40 -13.08
N GLN A 123 3.08 -17.64 -13.50
CA GLN A 123 3.27 -16.40 -14.26
C GLN A 123 3.57 -15.19 -13.38
N ALA A 124 3.27 -15.24 -12.09
CA ALA A 124 3.55 -14.15 -11.17
C ALA A 124 3.79 -14.65 -9.75
N LEU A 125 4.56 -13.89 -8.98
CA LEU A 125 4.68 -14.08 -7.55
C LEU A 125 3.43 -13.50 -6.85
N VAL A 126 2.69 -14.34 -6.12
CA VAL A 126 1.53 -13.94 -5.32
C VAL A 126 1.85 -14.10 -3.84
N LEU A 127 1.78 -13.00 -3.08
CA LEU A 127 2.05 -12.98 -1.65
C LEU A 127 0.91 -12.31 -0.89
N THR A 128 0.68 -12.76 0.35
CA THR A 128 -0.11 -11.95 1.28
C THR A 128 0.66 -10.71 1.71
N ILE A 129 -0.03 -9.65 2.11
CA ILE A 129 0.61 -8.45 2.67
C ILE A 129 1.51 -8.80 3.87
N VAL A 130 1.12 -9.78 4.69
CA VAL A 130 1.91 -10.23 5.83
C VAL A 130 3.22 -10.88 5.38
N GLU A 131 3.19 -11.73 4.35
CA GLU A 131 4.38 -12.38 3.78
C GLU A 131 5.30 -11.39 3.06
N SER A 132 4.76 -10.28 2.56
CA SER A 132 5.54 -9.22 1.90
C SER A 132 6.37 -8.34 2.85
N LYS A 133 6.19 -8.49 4.18
CA LYS A 133 6.89 -7.66 5.16
C LYS A 133 8.40 -7.84 5.07
N GLY A 134 9.11 -6.72 4.93
CA GLY A 134 10.57 -6.71 4.76
C GLY A 134 11.03 -6.97 3.32
N LEU A 135 10.12 -7.26 2.39
CA LEU A 135 10.40 -7.35 0.95
C LEU A 135 9.99 -6.06 0.25
N GLU A 136 10.65 -5.73 -0.85
CA GLU A 136 10.29 -4.60 -1.70
C GLU A 136 10.33 -5.03 -3.17
N PHE A 137 9.48 -4.42 -3.97
CA PHE A 137 9.25 -4.79 -5.37
C PHE A 137 9.24 -3.53 -6.22
N GLN A 138 9.70 -3.64 -7.47
CA GLN A 138 9.60 -2.54 -8.42
C GLN A 138 8.13 -2.22 -8.69
N ASP A 139 7.35 -3.25 -9.00
CA ASP A 139 5.93 -3.10 -9.30
C ASP A 139 5.05 -3.97 -8.42
N VAL A 140 3.93 -3.41 -7.98
CA VAL A 140 2.96 -4.06 -7.09
C VAL A 140 1.57 -3.95 -7.70
N LEU A 141 0.89 -5.08 -7.87
CA LEU A 141 -0.55 -5.13 -8.07
C LEU A 141 -1.22 -5.47 -6.74
N LEU A 142 -1.87 -4.50 -6.11
CA LEU A 142 -2.73 -4.73 -4.96
C LEU A 142 -4.10 -5.23 -5.46
N TYR A 143 -4.42 -6.47 -5.16
CA TYR A 143 -5.59 -7.15 -5.69
C TYR A 143 -6.63 -7.41 -4.60
N ASP A 144 -7.84 -6.90 -4.83
CA ASP A 144 -9.09 -7.13 -4.09
C ASP A 144 -8.95 -6.97 -2.57
N PHE A 145 -8.23 -5.93 -2.15
CA PHE A 145 -7.95 -5.66 -0.75
C PHE A 145 -9.22 -5.24 0.01
N PHE A 146 -9.99 -4.31 -0.54
CA PHE A 146 -11.22 -3.83 0.10
C PHE A 146 -12.35 -4.85 -0.01
N GLY A 147 -12.43 -5.56 -1.14
CA GLY A 147 -13.36 -6.67 -1.38
C GLY A 147 -13.23 -7.81 -0.36
N SER A 148 -11.99 -8.19 -0.04
CA SER A 148 -11.67 -9.26 0.92
C SER A 148 -11.61 -8.81 2.38
N SER A 149 -11.65 -7.51 2.63
CA SER A 149 -11.63 -6.95 3.99
C SER A 149 -12.92 -7.28 4.77
N PRO A 150 -12.83 -7.64 6.06
CA PRO A 150 -14.00 -7.84 6.91
C PRO A 150 -14.79 -6.56 7.17
N LEU A 151 -14.24 -5.38 6.87
CA LEU A 151 -14.89 -4.08 7.11
C LEU A 151 -16.09 -3.83 6.20
N LYS A 152 -16.04 -4.27 4.94
CA LYS A 152 -17.10 -4.03 3.94
C LYS A 152 -17.57 -2.56 3.97
N ASN A 153 -18.85 -2.31 4.25
CA ASN A 153 -19.46 -0.99 4.31
C ASN A 153 -18.90 -0.05 5.41
N GLN A 154 -18.11 -0.55 6.36
CA GLN A 154 -17.51 0.28 7.40
C GLN A 154 -16.46 1.26 6.84
N TRP A 155 -15.89 1.02 5.66
CA TRP A 155 -14.99 1.97 4.98
C TRP A 155 -15.67 3.33 4.71
N ARG A 156 -17.01 3.40 4.71
CA ARG A 156 -17.77 4.65 4.53
C ARG A 156 -17.50 5.71 5.60
N VAL A 157 -16.91 5.34 6.74
CA VAL A 157 -16.47 6.31 7.76
C VAL A 157 -15.40 7.26 7.24
N VAL A 158 -14.67 6.89 6.17
CA VAL A 158 -13.72 7.79 5.50
C VAL A 158 -14.40 9.05 4.97
N TYR A 159 -15.69 9.00 4.61
CA TYR A 159 -16.44 10.19 4.19
C TYR A 159 -16.61 11.21 5.33
N GLU A 160 -16.62 10.79 6.59
CA GLU A 160 -16.61 11.71 7.72
C GLU A 160 -15.31 12.52 7.73
N TYR A 161 -14.17 11.86 7.55
CA TYR A 161 -12.89 12.55 7.44
C TYR A 161 -12.85 13.48 6.21
N MET A 162 -13.37 13.03 5.07
CA MET A 162 -13.47 13.87 3.87
C MET A 162 -14.34 15.11 4.11
N LYS A 163 -15.40 15.00 4.92
CA LYS A 163 -16.22 16.16 5.32
C LYS A 163 -15.41 17.16 6.12
N GLU A 164 -14.64 16.69 7.09
CA GLU A 164 -13.77 17.53 7.94
C GLU A 164 -12.70 18.25 7.11
N GLN A 165 -12.20 17.61 6.05
CA GLN A 165 -11.21 18.19 5.14
C GLN A 165 -11.83 19.01 3.99
N ALA A 166 -13.15 19.26 4.01
CA ALA A 166 -13.88 19.97 2.94
C ALA A 166 -13.69 19.35 1.54
N LEU A 167 -13.57 18.02 1.46
CA LEU A 167 -13.39 17.25 0.22
C LEU A 167 -14.71 16.69 -0.36
N LEU A 168 -15.83 16.87 0.35
CA LEU A 168 -17.14 16.43 -0.11
C LEU A 168 -17.72 17.40 -1.15
N ASP A 169 -18.38 16.84 -2.16
CA ASP A 169 -19.19 17.58 -3.12
C ASP A 169 -20.55 16.88 -3.34
N SER A 170 -21.37 17.41 -4.24
CA SER A 170 -22.69 16.87 -4.55
C SER A 170 -22.66 15.48 -5.22
N THR A 171 -21.50 14.98 -5.64
CA THR A 171 -21.37 13.66 -6.26
C THR A 171 -21.18 12.54 -5.23
N LEU A 172 -20.85 12.91 -3.98
CA LEU A 172 -20.55 11.97 -2.90
C LEU A 172 -21.77 11.71 -2.00
N PRO A 173 -21.80 10.58 -1.28
CA PRO A 173 -22.94 10.20 -0.46
C PRO A 173 -23.29 11.27 0.59
N ALA A 174 -24.57 11.67 0.62
CA ALA A 174 -25.07 12.63 1.62
C ALA A 174 -25.15 12.05 3.05
N SER A 175 -25.16 10.72 3.18
CA SER A 175 -25.24 10.01 4.45
C SER A 175 -24.15 8.93 4.58
N PHE A 176 -23.47 8.95 5.72
CA PHE A 176 -22.38 8.04 6.08
C PHE A 176 -22.29 7.92 7.61
N PRO A 177 -21.74 6.80 8.13
CA PRO A 177 -21.60 6.61 9.57
C PRO A 177 -20.56 7.58 10.15
N SER A 178 -20.77 7.99 11.40
CA SER A 178 -19.76 8.66 12.21
C SER A 178 -18.81 7.64 12.83
N PHE A 179 -17.55 8.02 12.98
CA PHE A 179 -16.55 7.19 13.60
C PHE A 179 -16.89 6.90 15.06
N ASN A 180 -16.62 5.66 15.45
CA ASN A 180 -16.78 5.17 16.80
C ASN A 180 -15.76 4.05 16.99
N GLU A 181 -14.82 4.25 17.91
CA GLU A 181 -13.67 3.35 18.08
C GLU A 181 -14.10 1.91 18.39
N ALA A 182 -15.11 1.71 19.25
CA ALA A 182 -15.58 0.37 19.60
C ALA A 182 -16.21 -0.37 18.40
N LYS A 183 -16.93 0.35 17.53
CA LYS A 183 -17.58 -0.23 16.34
C LYS A 183 -16.61 -0.43 15.17
N HIS A 184 -15.62 0.45 15.05
CA HIS A 184 -14.71 0.51 13.91
C HIS A 184 -13.28 0.10 14.27
N ASN A 185 -13.07 -0.63 15.36
CA ASN A 185 -11.74 -1.04 15.83
C ASN A 185 -10.94 -1.83 14.78
N VAL A 186 -11.61 -2.54 13.87
CA VAL A 186 -10.99 -3.28 12.74
C VAL A 186 -10.42 -2.33 11.67
N LEU A 187 -10.82 -1.05 11.62
CA LEU A 187 -10.27 -0.08 10.67
C LEU A 187 -8.78 0.18 10.90
N CYS A 188 -8.33 0.18 12.16
CA CYS A 188 -6.93 0.41 12.49
C CYS A 188 -5.98 -0.65 11.87
N PRO A 189 -6.15 -1.96 12.12
CA PRO A 189 -5.28 -2.97 11.50
C PRO A 189 -5.40 -2.99 9.97
N GLU A 190 -6.57 -2.71 9.39
CA GLU A 190 -6.75 -2.68 7.93
C GLU A 190 -6.03 -1.48 7.29
N LEU A 191 -6.11 -0.28 7.88
CA LEU A 191 -5.31 0.88 7.45
C LEU A 191 -3.80 0.60 7.57
N LYS A 192 -3.37 -0.07 8.64
CA LYS A 192 -1.96 -0.47 8.81
C LYS A 192 -1.52 -1.48 7.73
N GLN A 193 -2.37 -2.45 7.38
CA GLN A 193 -2.07 -3.39 6.30
C GLN A 193 -2.02 -2.69 4.93
N LEU A 194 -2.97 -1.79 4.65
CA LEU A 194 -2.99 -1.00 3.43
C LEU A 194 -1.72 -0.14 3.29
N TYR A 195 -1.29 0.51 4.38
CA TYR A 195 -0.03 1.24 4.41
C TYR A 195 1.18 0.33 4.09
N VAL A 196 1.24 -0.86 4.68
CA VAL A 196 2.29 -1.84 4.39
C VAL A 196 2.28 -2.21 2.91
N ALA A 197 1.12 -2.51 2.33
CA ALA A 197 0.97 -2.88 0.92
C ALA A 197 1.48 -1.79 -0.03
N ILE A 198 1.05 -0.53 0.17
CA ILE A 198 1.47 0.61 -0.64
C ILE A 198 2.99 0.77 -0.57
N THR A 199 3.56 0.72 0.65
CA THR A 199 5.00 0.92 0.88
C THR A 199 5.89 -0.27 0.47
N ARG A 200 5.33 -1.36 -0.07
CA ARG A 200 6.14 -2.40 -0.75
C ARG A 200 6.58 -1.98 -2.14
N THR A 201 5.98 -0.92 -2.70
CA THR A 201 6.18 -0.47 -4.08
C THR A 201 7.34 0.51 -4.20
N ARG A 202 8.26 0.26 -5.14
CA ARG A 202 9.35 1.18 -5.49
C ARG A 202 9.06 2.06 -6.71
N GLN A 203 8.31 1.57 -7.70
CA GLN A 203 8.05 2.27 -8.97
C GLN A 203 6.56 2.34 -9.32
N ARG A 204 5.89 1.21 -9.67
CA ARG A 204 4.49 1.24 -10.14
C ARG A 204 3.57 0.52 -9.18
N LEU A 205 2.55 1.23 -8.69
CA LEU A 205 1.47 0.64 -7.89
C LEU A 205 0.19 0.63 -8.72
N TRP A 206 -0.33 -0.57 -8.95
CA TRP A 206 -1.67 -0.79 -9.50
C TRP A 206 -2.60 -1.31 -8.42
N ILE A 207 -3.82 -0.80 -8.40
CA ILE A 207 -4.86 -1.23 -7.45
C ILE A 207 -6.06 -1.70 -8.26
N TRP A 208 -6.46 -2.95 -8.04
CA TRP A 208 -7.64 -3.55 -8.63
C TRP A 208 -8.57 -4.08 -7.55
N GLU A 209 -9.87 -3.82 -7.68
CA GLU A 209 -10.90 -4.31 -6.76
C GLU A 209 -12.01 -4.96 -7.56
N ASN A 210 -12.47 -6.16 -7.13
CA ASN A 210 -13.54 -6.86 -7.83
C ASN A 210 -14.90 -6.24 -7.55
N MET A 211 -15.08 -5.72 -6.33
CA MET A 211 -16.30 -5.06 -5.89
C MET A 211 -16.00 -3.60 -5.53
N GLU A 212 -16.36 -2.70 -6.42
CA GLU A 212 -16.15 -1.26 -6.21
C GLU A 212 -16.91 -0.71 -4.99
N GLU A 213 -18.02 -1.33 -4.57
CA GLU A 213 -18.86 -0.82 -3.47
C GLU A 213 -18.04 -0.58 -2.19
N PHE A 214 -17.15 -1.51 -1.84
CA PHE A 214 -16.37 -1.45 -0.60
C PHE A 214 -15.13 -0.56 -0.73
N SER A 215 -14.54 -0.46 -1.92
CA SER A 215 -13.37 0.39 -2.17
C SER A 215 -13.73 1.85 -2.42
N LYS A 216 -14.98 2.13 -2.83
CA LYS A 216 -15.48 3.46 -3.21
C LYS A 216 -15.09 4.58 -2.22
N PRO A 217 -15.25 4.44 -0.89
CA PRO A 217 -14.88 5.50 0.05
C PRO A 217 -13.39 5.88 -0.03
N MET A 218 -12.50 4.89 -0.17
CA MET A 218 -11.06 5.13 -0.29
C MET A 218 -10.68 5.64 -1.68
N PHE A 219 -11.31 5.11 -2.73
CA PHE A 219 -11.06 5.57 -4.09
C PHE A 219 -11.51 7.02 -4.28
N ASP A 220 -12.68 7.39 -3.76
CA ASP A 220 -13.17 8.77 -3.82
C ASP A 220 -12.27 9.71 -3.01
N TYR A 221 -11.83 9.28 -1.83
CA TYR A 221 -10.83 10.01 -1.04
C TYR A 221 -9.54 10.27 -1.82
N TRP A 222 -8.96 9.24 -2.45
CA TRP A 222 -7.73 9.37 -3.23
C TRP A 222 -7.90 10.19 -4.51
N LYS A 223 -9.04 10.03 -5.21
CA LYS A 223 -9.37 10.84 -6.40
C LYS A 223 -9.54 12.31 -6.05
N LYS A 224 -10.25 12.64 -4.96
CA LYS A 224 -10.45 14.04 -4.50
C LYS A 224 -9.15 14.71 -4.11
N ARG A 225 -8.19 13.94 -3.59
CA ARG A 225 -6.84 14.42 -3.27
C ARG A 225 -5.86 14.39 -4.44
N LEU A 226 -6.31 13.95 -5.63
CA LEU A 226 -5.48 13.82 -6.84
C LEU A 226 -4.24 12.94 -6.61
N LEU A 227 -4.38 11.88 -5.81
CA LEU A 227 -3.28 10.98 -5.44
C LEU A 227 -3.10 9.81 -6.41
N VAL A 228 -4.10 9.57 -7.26
CA VAL A 228 -4.17 8.41 -8.14
C VAL A 228 -4.61 8.81 -9.54
N GLN A 229 -4.19 8.02 -10.53
CA GLN A 229 -4.76 8.04 -11.88
C GLN A 229 -5.77 6.90 -12.01
N VAL A 230 -6.80 7.10 -12.82
CA VAL A 230 -7.76 6.05 -13.19
C VAL A 230 -7.46 5.63 -14.61
N ARG A 231 -7.31 4.32 -14.85
CA ARG A 231 -7.10 3.76 -16.20
C ARG A 231 -7.95 2.51 -16.37
N GLN A 232 -8.55 2.37 -17.55
CA GLN A 232 -9.19 1.11 -17.93
C GLN A 232 -8.12 0.06 -18.21
N LEU A 233 -8.34 -1.15 -17.71
CA LEU A 233 -7.49 -2.29 -18.03
C LEU A 233 -7.86 -2.82 -19.42
N ASP A 234 -7.16 -2.36 -20.44
CA ASP A 234 -7.20 -2.90 -21.80
C ASP A 234 -6.01 -3.86 -22.07
N ASP A 235 -6.00 -4.50 -23.24
CA ASP A 235 -4.96 -5.47 -23.59
C ASP A 235 -3.58 -4.82 -23.72
N SER A 236 -3.52 -3.55 -24.13
CA SER A 236 -2.28 -2.80 -24.27
C SER A 236 -1.65 -2.49 -22.90
N LEU A 237 -2.48 -2.10 -21.93
CA LEU A 237 -2.05 -1.86 -20.57
C LEU A 237 -1.65 -3.17 -19.88
N ALA A 238 -2.42 -4.24 -20.06
CA ALA A 238 -2.09 -5.56 -19.53
C ALA A 238 -0.72 -6.04 -20.03
N GLN A 239 -0.42 -5.87 -21.32
CA GLN A 239 0.90 -6.16 -21.89
C GLN A 239 1.99 -5.26 -21.30
N ALA A 240 1.74 -3.96 -21.14
CA ALA A 240 2.70 -3.01 -20.56
C ALA A 240 2.97 -3.25 -19.05
N MET A 241 2.06 -3.95 -18.37
CA MET A 241 2.26 -4.38 -16.98
C MET A 241 3.22 -5.57 -16.87
N GLN A 242 3.34 -6.41 -17.90
CA GLN A 242 4.22 -7.58 -17.87
C GLN A 242 5.68 -7.18 -18.18
N VAL A 243 6.60 -7.55 -17.29
CA VAL A 243 8.04 -7.35 -17.48
C VAL A 243 8.72 -8.70 -17.42
N ALA A 244 9.27 -9.16 -18.55
CA ALA A 244 10.00 -10.42 -18.59
C ALA A 244 11.26 -10.35 -17.71
N SER A 245 11.55 -11.44 -16.99
CA SER A 245 12.76 -11.58 -16.18
C SER A 245 13.56 -12.83 -16.54
N SER A 246 14.88 -12.74 -16.41
CA SER A 246 15.80 -13.86 -16.65
C SER A 246 15.83 -14.84 -15.45
N PRO A 247 16.22 -16.11 -15.66
CA PRO A 247 16.38 -17.07 -14.56
C PRO A 247 17.35 -16.60 -13.46
N GLU A 248 18.38 -15.84 -13.82
CA GLU A 248 19.34 -15.26 -12.88
C GLU A 248 18.70 -14.20 -11.98
N GLU A 249 17.81 -13.36 -12.54
CA GLU A 249 17.05 -12.38 -11.79
C GLU A 249 16.13 -13.06 -10.77
N TRP A 250 15.44 -14.14 -11.17
CA TRP A 250 14.64 -14.96 -10.25
C TRP A 250 15.50 -15.59 -9.14
N LYS A 251 16.67 -16.12 -9.48
CA LYS A 251 17.61 -16.72 -8.52
C LYS A 251 18.13 -15.68 -7.52
N SER A 252 18.37 -14.45 -7.96
CA SER A 252 18.83 -13.35 -7.09
C SER A 252 17.81 -12.99 -6.01
N ARG A 253 16.52 -13.23 -6.27
CA ARG A 253 15.40 -13.04 -5.33
C ARG A 253 15.20 -14.21 -4.37
N GLY A 254 16.04 -15.25 -4.45
CA GLY A 254 15.92 -16.44 -3.61
C GLY A 254 14.81 -17.39 -4.03
N ILE A 255 14.21 -17.17 -5.21
CA ILE A 255 13.25 -18.10 -5.82
C ILE A 255 14.06 -19.08 -6.68
N LYS A 256 13.98 -20.37 -6.36
CA LYS A 256 14.64 -21.47 -7.10
C LYS A 256 13.66 -22.16 -8.02
#